data_AF-A0A963Q0R9-F1
#
_entry.id   AF-A0A963Q0R9-F1
#
_cell.length_a   1.000
_cell.length_b   1.000
_cell.length_c   1.000
_cell.angle_alpha   90.00
_cell.angle_beta   90.00
_cell.angle_gamma   90.00
#
_symmetry.space_group_name_H-M   'P 1'
#
loop_
_entity.id
_entity.type
_entity.pdbx_description
1 polymer ?
#
loop_
_entity_poly.entity_id
_entity_poly.type
_entity_poly.pdbx_seq_one_letter_code
_entity_poly.pdbx_strand_id
1 'polypeptide(L)'
;MKLPCVSDPEAIFRYAMAFNAYAFYGSFEAAAEVVRRAPRSSAEECRAELFFKARASRHSGSDAYIAAYAELRPLIQAFTQAPN
;
A
#
# COMPACT_ATOMS: atom_id res chain seq x y z
N MET A 1 6.43 -3.52 11.84
CA MET A 1 6.76 -4.55 10.82
C MET A 1 7.96 -4.07 10.02
N LYS A 2 8.91 -4.95 9.69
CA LYS A 2 10.02 -4.63 8.79
C LYS A 2 9.50 -4.51 7.34
N LEU A 3 9.95 -3.50 6.59
CA LEU A 3 9.57 -3.34 5.18
C LEU A 3 10.19 -4.46 4.33
N PRO A 4 9.42 -5.14 3.45
CA PRO A 4 9.94 -6.19 2.60
C PRO A 4 10.96 -5.68 1.57
N CYS A 5 11.76 -6.61 1.05
CA CYS A 5 12.67 -6.32 -0.07
C CYS A 5 11.85 -5.99 -1.32
N VAL A 6 12.31 -5.04 -2.14
CA VAL A 6 11.65 -4.68 -3.41
C VAL A 6 11.73 -5.81 -4.45
N SER A 7 12.65 -6.75 -4.29
CA SER A 7 12.84 -7.91 -5.17
C SER A 7 12.09 -9.17 -4.72
N ASP A 8 11.23 -9.08 -3.70
CA ASP A 8 10.45 -10.21 -3.17
C ASP A 8 8.95 -9.95 -3.36
N PRO A 9 8.38 -10.30 -4.53
CA PRO A 9 6.97 -10.03 -4.86
C PRO A 9 6.00 -10.61 -3.84
N GLU A 10 6.27 -11.83 -3.35
CA GLU A 10 5.42 -12.50 -2.38
C GLU A 10 5.42 -11.78 -1.03
N ALA A 11 6.59 -11.33 -0.55
CA ALA A 11 6.65 -10.55 0.67
C ALA A 11 5.98 -9.17 0.53
N ILE A 12 6.11 -8.53 -0.64
CA ILE A 12 5.40 -7.27 -0.95
C ILE A 12 3.89 -7.49 -0.90
N PHE A 13 3.41 -8.55 -1.55
CA PHE A 13 2.00 -8.87 -1.60
C PHE A 13 1.43 -9.15 -0.20
N ARG A 14 2.11 -9.96 0.60
CA ARG A 14 1.72 -10.22 2.00
C ARG A 14 1.69 -8.95 2.83
N TYR A 15 2.69 -8.09 2.68
CA TYR A 15 2.74 -6.80 3.37
C TYR A 15 1.58 -5.88 2.96
N ALA A 16 1.27 -5.80 1.67
CA ALA A 16 0.14 -5.05 1.13
C ALA A 16 -1.19 -5.55 1.70
N MET A 17 -1.42 -6.86 1.67
CA MET A 17 -2.65 -7.50 2.12
C MET A 17 -2.82 -7.48 3.64
N ALA A 18 -1.75 -7.29 4.41
CA ALA A 18 -1.81 -7.14 5.87
C ALA A 18 -2.45 -5.80 6.30
N PHE A 19 -2.57 -4.82 5.40
CA PHE A 19 -3.28 -3.56 5.67
C PHE A 19 -4.66 -3.58 5.02
N ASN A 20 -5.70 -3.90 5.79
CA ASN A 20 -7.07 -3.84 5.28
C ASN A 20 -7.56 -2.38 5.22
N ALA A 21 -7.41 -1.74 4.06
CA ALA A 21 -7.81 -0.34 3.87
C ALA A 21 -9.31 -0.11 4.12
N TYR A 22 -10.17 -1.12 3.90
CA TYR A 22 -11.60 -0.99 4.16
C TYR A 22 -11.90 -0.93 5.65
N ALA A 23 -11.21 -1.74 6.45
CA ALA A 23 -11.35 -1.70 7.90
C ALA A 23 -10.78 -0.39 8.46
N PHE A 24 -9.72 0.15 7.86
CA PHE A 24 -9.09 1.38 8.32
C PHE A 24 -9.93 2.64 8.02
N TYR A 25 -10.44 2.77 6.79
CA TYR A 25 -11.25 3.94 6.38
C TYR A 25 -12.76 3.73 6.52
N GLY A 26 -13.21 2.55 6.98
CA GLY A 26 -14.60 2.24 7.26
C GLY A 26 -15.42 1.68 6.09
N SER A 27 -15.03 1.95 4.84
CA SER A 27 -15.71 1.39 3.66
C SER A 27 -14.79 1.27 2.43
N PHE A 28 -15.29 0.58 1.40
CA PHE A 28 -14.64 0.54 0.09
C PHE A 28 -14.56 1.95 -0.53
N GLU A 29 -15.66 2.69 -0.51
CA GLU A 29 -15.81 4.00 -1.12
C GLU A 29 -14.88 5.03 -0.47
N ALA A 30 -14.82 5.04 0.86
CA ALA A 30 -13.95 5.94 1.62
C ALA A 30 -12.47 5.64 1.34
N ALA A 31 -12.07 4.37 1.38
CA ALA A 31 -10.71 3.96 1.05
C ALA A 31 -10.34 4.29 -0.42
N ALA A 32 -11.28 4.10 -1.35
CA ALA A 32 -11.09 4.40 -2.76
C ALA A 32 -11.02 5.91 -3.04
N GLU A 33 -11.75 6.75 -2.29
CA GLU A 33 -11.63 8.21 -2.38
C GLU A 33 -10.25 8.70 -1.95
N VAL A 34 -9.72 8.16 -0.84
CA VAL A 34 -8.37 8.48 -0.36
C VAL A 34 -7.32 8.10 -1.39
N VAL A 35 -7.37 6.87 -1.91
CA VAL A 35 -6.40 6.39 -2.92
C VAL A 35 -6.52 7.16 -4.24
N ARG A 36 -7.74 7.53 -4.68
CA ARG A 36 -7.95 8.33 -5.90
C ARG A 36 -7.35 9.72 -5.81
N ARG A 37 -7.37 10.34 -4.62
CA ARG A 37 -6.72 11.64 -4.41
C ARG A 37 -5.19 11.55 -4.41
N ALA A 38 -4.66 10.34 -4.19
CA ALA A 38 -3.23 10.03 -4.15
C ALA A 38 -2.35 11.06 -3.37
N PRO A 39 -2.77 11.55 -2.19
CA PRO A 39 -2.04 12.60 -1.47
C PRO A 39 -0.66 12.11 -0.97
N ARG A 40 -0.47 10.79 -0.79
CA ARG A 40 0.76 10.13 -0.33
C ARG A 40 1.42 10.89 0.85
N SER A 41 0.60 11.43 1.75
CA SER A 41 0.96 12.34 2.84
C SER A 41 1.09 11.61 4.20
N SER A 42 0.72 10.33 4.25
CA SER A 42 0.91 9.45 5.41
C SER A 42 1.29 8.03 5.01
N ALA A 43 1.77 7.25 5.98
CA ALA A 43 2.08 5.84 5.78
C ALA A 43 0.81 5.04 5.42
N GLU A 44 -0.31 5.37 6.05
CA GLU A 44 -1.62 4.73 5.88
C GLU A 44 -2.13 4.92 4.44
N GLU A 45 -2.02 6.12 3.89
CA GLU A 45 -2.40 6.41 2.51
C GLU A 45 -1.54 5.64 1.51
N CYS A 46 -0.23 5.58 1.74
CA CYS A 46 0.69 4.80 0.91
C CYS A 46 0.36 3.29 0.99
N ARG A 47 0.05 2.78 2.19
CA ARG A 47 -0.35 1.38 2.39
C ARG A 47 -1.70 1.07 1.78
N ALA A 48 -2.64 2.03 1.79
CA ALA A 48 -3.92 1.90 1.13
C ALA A 48 -3.76 1.80 -0.39
N GLU A 49 -2.95 2.68 -1.00
CA GLU A 49 -2.65 2.62 -2.43
C GLU A 49 -2.07 1.24 -2.80
N LEU A 50 -1.09 0.77 -2.04
CA LEU A 50 -0.47 -0.54 -2.25
C LEU A 50 -1.49 -1.68 -2.08
N PHE A 51 -2.35 -1.62 -1.06
CA PHE A 51 -3.41 -2.61 -0.85
C PHE A 51 -4.35 -2.70 -2.05
N PHE A 52 -4.80 -1.57 -2.63
CA PHE A 52 -5.66 -1.59 -3.80
C PHE A 52 -4.97 -2.19 -5.03
N LYS A 53 -3.69 -1.87 -5.26
CA LYS A 53 -2.91 -2.44 -6.37
C LYS A 53 -2.70 -3.95 -6.21
N ALA A 54 -2.36 -4.41 -5.01
CA ALA A 54 -2.22 -5.83 -4.69
C ALA A 54 -3.57 -6.57 -4.74
N ARG A 55 -4.67 -5.94 -4.36
CA ARG A 55 -5.99 -6.56 -4.51
C ARG A 55 -6.38 -6.68 -5.98
N ALA A 56 -6.12 -5.65 -6.80
CA ALA A 56 -6.38 -5.68 -8.23
C ALA A 56 -5.56 -6.76 -8.94
N SER A 57 -4.31 -6.98 -8.54
CA SER A 57 -3.45 -8.02 -9.15
C SER A 57 -4.03 -9.43 -9.00
N ARG A 58 -4.70 -9.74 -7.89
CA ARG A 58 -5.38 -11.05 -7.70
C ARG A 58 -6.46 -11.32 -8.76
N HIS A 59 -7.08 -10.26 -9.29
CA HIS A 59 -8.17 -10.37 -10.26
C HIS A 59 -7.67 -10.29 -11.71
N SER A 60 -6.59 -9.55 -11.97
CA SER A 60 -6.09 -9.28 -13.32
C SER A 60 -4.81 -10.02 -13.70
N GLY A 61 -4.15 -10.69 -12.75
CA GLY A 61 -2.83 -11.29 -12.97
C GLY A 61 -1.70 -10.27 -13.20
N SER A 62 -1.90 -9.01 -12.79
CA SER A 62 -0.96 -7.91 -13.03
C SER A 62 0.00 -7.68 -11.87
N ASP A 63 1.30 -7.52 -12.15
CA ASP A 63 2.31 -7.23 -11.11
C ASP A 63 2.50 -5.74 -10.78
N ALA A 64 1.51 -4.90 -11.10
CA ALA A 64 1.58 -3.45 -10.90
C ALA A 64 1.85 -3.03 -9.44
N TYR A 65 1.54 -3.90 -8.48
CA TYR A 65 1.81 -3.66 -7.06
C TYR A 65 3.31 -3.67 -6.72
N ILE A 66 4.15 -4.36 -7.51
CA ILE A 66 5.61 -4.38 -7.31
C ILE A 66 6.20 -3.00 -7.62
N ALA A 67 5.86 -2.44 -8.79
CA ALA A 67 6.29 -1.11 -9.18
C ALA A 67 5.77 -0.04 -8.21
N ALA A 68 4.48 -0.11 -7.83
CA ALA A 68 3.90 0.77 -6.83
C ALA A 68 4.62 0.67 -5.49
N TYR A 69 4.97 -0.54 -5.03
CA TYR A 69 5.74 -0.70 -3.80
C TYR A 69 7.12 -0.05 -3.88
N ALA A 70 7.83 -0.17 -5.00
CA ALA A 70 9.14 0.46 -5.17
C ALA A 70 9.06 1.99 -5.02
N GLU A 71 8.00 2.62 -5.55
CA GLU A 71 7.73 4.05 -5.39
C GLU A 71 7.33 4.44 -3.95
N LEU A 72 6.47 3.64 -3.32
CA LEU A 72 5.86 3.95 -2.03
C LEU A 72 6.77 3.61 -0.84
N ARG A 73 7.67 2.63 -0.98
CA ARG A 73 8.56 2.16 0.08
C ARG A 73 9.36 3.28 0.77
N PRO A 74 10.04 4.21 0.07
CA PRO A 74 10.76 5.29 0.74
C PRO A 74 9.84 6.22 1.53
N LEU A 75 8.61 6.47 1.05
CA LEU A 75 7.62 7.29 1.75
C LEU A 75 7.14 6.60 3.02
N ILE A 76 6.76 5.32 2.93
CA ILE A 76 6.36 4.51 4.08
C ILE A 76 7.49 4.47 5.11
N GLN A 77 8.74 4.32 4.66
CA GLN A 77 9.90 4.35 5.54
C GLN A 77 10.05 5.71 6.24
N ALA A 78 9.95 6.82 5.51
CA ALA A 78 10.05 8.16 6.10
C ALA A 78 8.96 8.41 7.15
N PHE A 79 7.70 8.09 6.84
CA PHE A 79 6.58 8.28 7.77
C PHE A 79 6.64 7.37 9.00
N THR A 80 7.26 6.19 8.90
CA THR A 80 7.38 5.26 10.04
C THR A 80 8.60 5.51 10.92
N GLN A 81 9.57 6.29 10.43
CA GLN A 81 10.79 6.66 11.16
C GLN A 81 10.78 8.09 11.71
N ALA A 82 9.82 8.93 11.30
CA ALA A 82 9.66 10.25 11.87
C ALA A 82 9.26 10.15 13.35
N PRO A 83 10.01 10.76 14.29
CA PRO A 83 9.54 10.94 15.65
C PRO A 83 8.36 11.93 15.60
N ASN A 84 7.19 11.51 16.09
CA ASN A 84 6.09 12.43 16.38
C ASN A 84 6.52 13.50 17.39
#